data_AF-A0A202DZM7-F1
#
_entry.id   AF-A0A202DZM7-F1
#
_cell.length_a   1.000
_cell.length_b   1.000
_cell.length_c   1.000
_cell.angle_alpha   90.00
_cell.angle_beta   90.00
_cell.angle_gamma   90.00
#
_symmetry.space_group_name_H-M   'P 1'
#
loop_
_entity.id
_entity.type
_entity.pdbx_description
1 polymer ?
#
loop_
_entity_poly.entity_id
_entity_poly.type
_entity_poly.pdbx_seq_one_letter_code
_entity_poly.pdbx_strand_id
1 'polypeptide(L)'
;MRFLLSLLIPISFIACSIDNQPQTTEQVNPLHQKIQEKLKKKVGAKSAPKPKDPLSGTYIFDADKYKQEQLKHANSIFTKMKPKDLERMMAVFRPFKIEVNGDKAKASFSQEVINGRLKTLKKNASGASLFMTPTDENKKNQTVTLTIEGDKMILDPGRKETDKMFFKRVN
;
A
#
# COMPACT_ATOMS: atom_id res chain seq x y z
N MET A 1 -23.62 -0.34 53.87
CA MET A 1 -24.79 0.53 54.06
C MET A 1 -25.23 1.04 52.69
N ARG A 2 -26.54 0.96 52.42
CA ARG A 2 -27.23 1.51 51.24
C ARG A 2 -27.17 3.05 51.25
N PHE A 3 -27.23 3.69 50.09
CA PHE A 3 -28.21 4.73 49.67
C PHE A 3 -27.88 5.02 48.19
N LEU A 4 -28.71 4.58 47.23
CA LEU A 4 -29.86 5.31 46.64
C LEU A 4 -29.44 6.65 46.04
N LEU A 5 -29.98 7.17 44.94
CA LEU A 5 -30.83 6.76 43.81
C LEU A 5 -31.13 8.11 43.14
N SER A 6 -31.24 8.15 41.81
CA SER A 6 -32.11 9.04 41.03
C SER A 6 -32.02 10.56 41.21
N LEU A 7 -31.87 11.30 40.09
CA LEU A 7 -33.04 12.04 39.56
C LEU A 7 -32.82 12.47 38.10
N LEU A 8 -33.71 11.96 37.24
CA LEU A 8 -34.12 12.57 35.96
C LEU A 8 -34.88 13.87 36.24
N ILE A 9 -34.72 14.91 35.41
CA ILE A 9 -35.84 15.82 35.04
C ILE A 9 -35.69 16.25 33.56
N PRO A 10 -36.79 16.35 32.78
CA PRO A 10 -36.79 16.54 31.34
C PRO A 10 -37.13 17.97 30.86
N ILE A 11 -36.88 18.15 29.56
CA ILE A 11 -37.44 19.04 28.53
C ILE A 11 -38.61 19.96 28.97
N SER A 12 -38.54 21.23 28.57
CA SER A 12 -39.72 22.06 28.35
C SER A 12 -39.58 22.88 27.08
N PHE A 13 -40.66 22.81 26.29
CA PHE A 13 -40.94 23.51 25.06
C PHE A 13 -41.07 25.03 25.31
N ILE A 14 -40.61 25.84 24.37
CA ILE A 14 -41.21 27.16 24.10
C ILE A 14 -41.53 27.21 22.61
N ALA A 15 -42.83 27.18 22.33
CA ALA A 15 -43.39 27.71 21.09
C ALA A 15 -43.67 29.20 21.31
N CYS A 16 -43.27 30.05 20.35
CA CYS A 16 -43.83 31.38 20.16
C CYS A 16 -44.01 31.65 18.67
N SER A 17 -45.14 32.27 18.38
CA SER A 17 -45.86 32.42 17.12
C SER A 17 -45.23 33.37 16.08
N ILE A 18 -45.53 33.08 14.80
CA ILE A 18 -46.20 33.93 13.77
C ILE A 18 -46.29 35.44 14.13
N ASP A 19 -45.89 36.44 13.33
CA ASP A 19 -46.31 36.77 11.95
C ASP A 19 -45.43 37.88 11.31
N ASN A 20 -45.61 38.04 9.99
CA ASN A 20 -45.33 39.19 9.12
C ASN A 20 -43.98 39.39 8.38
N GLN A 21 -44.15 39.29 7.05
CA GLN A 21 -43.42 39.70 5.84
C GLN A 21 -42.78 41.13 5.86
N PRO A 22 -41.85 41.49 4.93
CA PRO A 22 -42.04 41.40 3.47
C PRO A 22 -40.87 40.90 2.62
N GLN A 23 -41.23 40.63 1.36
CA GLN A 23 -40.41 40.25 0.23
C GLN A 23 -39.32 41.29 -0.07
N THR A 24 -38.11 40.81 -0.34
CA THR A 24 -37.14 41.52 -1.16
C THR A 24 -36.67 40.57 -2.26
N THR A 25 -37.06 40.90 -3.49
CA THR A 25 -36.49 40.35 -4.71
C THR A 25 -35.03 40.76 -4.83
N GLU A 26 -34.11 39.80 -4.72
CA GLU A 26 -32.74 39.96 -5.19
C GLU A 26 -32.51 38.97 -6.34
N GLN A 27 -32.65 39.50 -7.56
CA GLN A 27 -31.90 38.98 -8.69
C GLN A 27 -30.43 38.97 -8.31
N VAL A 28 -29.72 37.86 -8.52
CA VAL A 28 -28.45 37.80 -9.27
C VAL A 28 -27.88 36.36 -9.25
N ASN A 29 -27.64 35.87 -10.47
CA ASN A 29 -26.58 34.94 -10.90
C ASN A 29 -26.97 33.50 -11.35
N PRO A 30 -27.17 33.27 -12.67
CA PRO A 30 -27.40 31.95 -13.26
C PRO A 30 -26.16 31.02 -13.33
N LEU A 31 -25.00 31.43 -12.79
CA LEU A 31 -23.77 30.63 -12.81
C LEU A 31 -23.80 29.42 -11.84
N HIS A 32 -24.56 29.50 -10.74
CA HIS A 32 -24.59 28.46 -9.71
C HIS A 32 -25.48 27.25 -10.06
N GLN A 33 -26.42 27.38 -11.00
CA GLN A 33 -27.26 26.25 -11.42
C GLN A 33 -26.54 25.30 -12.39
N LYS A 34 -25.54 25.79 -13.15
CA LYS A 34 -24.81 24.97 -14.14
C LYS A 34 -23.74 24.05 -13.51
N ILE A 35 -23.37 24.27 -12.25
CA ILE A 35 -22.39 23.44 -11.52
C ILE A 35 -23.09 22.23 -10.87
N GLN A 36 -24.31 22.40 -10.37
CA GLN A 36 -25.04 21.30 -9.72
C GLN A 36 -25.57 20.25 -10.72
N GLU A 37 -25.86 20.64 -11.96
CA GLU A 37 -26.30 19.69 -12.99
C GLU A 37 -25.13 18.85 -13.56
N LYS A 38 -23.90 19.39 -13.58
CA LYS A 38 -22.70 18.63 -14.00
C LYS A 38 -22.18 17.66 -12.93
N LEU A 39 -22.54 17.84 -11.66
CA LEU A 39 -22.11 16.96 -10.56
C LEU A 39 -23.05 15.77 -10.34
N LYS A 40 -24.31 15.82 -10.79
CA LYS A 40 -25.27 14.71 -10.63
C LYS A 40 -25.21 13.66 -11.74
N LYS A 41 -24.54 13.92 -12.87
CA LYS A 41 -24.40 12.97 -13.99
C LYS A 41 -23.18 12.04 -13.90
N LYS A 42 -22.50 11.99 -12.75
CA LYS A 42 -21.31 11.15 -12.51
C LYS A 42 -21.46 10.17 -11.35
N VAL A 43 -22.71 9.88 -10.93
CA VAL A 43 -23.01 8.88 -9.92
C VAL A 43 -23.88 7.81 -10.58
N GLY A 44 -23.25 6.75 -11.08
CA GLY A 44 -24.00 5.71 -11.79
C GLY A 44 -23.20 4.63 -12.52
N ALA A 45 -21.87 4.74 -12.59
CA ALA A 45 -21.05 3.60 -12.96
C ALA A 45 -20.63 2.88 -11.68
N LYS A 46 -21.42 1.90 -11.22
CA LYS A 46 -20.85 0.77 -10.45
C LYS A 46 -19.85 0.12 -11.38
N SER A 47 -18.61 0.60 -11.34
CA SER A 47 -17.50 -0.03 -12.03
C SER A 47 -17.47 -1.47 -11.55
N ALA A 48 -17.68 -2.43 -12.46
CA ALA A 48 -17.44 -3.83 -12.17
C ALA A 48 -16.07 -3.94 -11.47
N PRO A 49 -15.94 -4.75 -10.41
CA PRO A 49 -14.67 -4.91 -9.73
C PRO A 49 -13.62 -5.25 -10.79
N LYS A 50 -12.65 -4.34 -10.98
CA LYS A 50 -11.55 -4.60 -11.91
C LYS A 50 -10.95 -5.95 -11.51
N PRO A 51 -10.72 -6.87 -12.46
CA PRO A 51 -10.03 -8.11 -12.14
C PRO A 51 -8.75 -7.73 -11.40
N LYS A 52 -8.59 -8.27 -10.18
CA LYS A 52 -7.36 -8.04 -9.41
C LYS A 52 -6.22 -8.52 -10.28
N ASP A 53 -5.30 -7.61 -10.62
CA ASP A 53 -4.12 -7.94 -11.39
C ASP A 53 -3.43 -9.12 -10.68
N PRO A 54 -3.19 -10.25 -11.37
CA PRO A 54 -2.62 -11.45 -10.74
C PRO A 54 -1.26 -11.21 -10.09
N LEU A 55 -0.60 -10.08 -10.38
CA LEU A 55 0.68 -9.68 -9.78
C LEU A 55 0.51 -8.86 -8.48
N SER A 56 -0.66 -8.27 -8.26
CA SER A 56 -0.93 -7.45 -7.08
C SER A 56 -1.04 -8.30 -5.82
N GLY A 57 -0.50 -7.79 -4.71
CA GLY A 57 -0.46 -8.50 -3.44
C GLY A 57 0.65 -7.98 -2.53
N THR A 58 0.69 -8.54 -1.33
CA THR A 58 1.74 -8.27 -0.35
C THR A 58 2.72 -9.42 -0.33
N TYR A 59 4.00 -9.12 -0.46
CA TYR A 59 5.08 -10.10 -0.43
C TYR A 59 5.94 -9.82 0.79
N ILE A 60 6.15 -10.81 1.63
CA ILE A 60 6.99 -10.73 2.83
C ILE A 60 8.31 -11.44 2.57
N PHE A 61 9.37 -10.96 3.21
CA PHE A 61 10.69 -11.50 3.05
C PHE A 61 10.77 -12.98 3.47
N ASP A 62 11.34 -13.80 2.60
CA ASP A 62 11.55 -15.23 2.82
C ASP A 62 12.98 -15.45 3.33
N ALA A 63 13.14 -15.33 4.65
CA ALA A 63 14.43 -15.45 5.31
C ALA A 63 15.06 -16.84 5.12
N ASP A 64 14.25 -17.89 5.07
CA ASP A 64 14.74 -19.26 4.90
C ASP A 64 15.28 -19.45 3.49
N LYS A 65 14.54 -19.00 2.47
CA LYS A 65 15.01 -19.04 1.09
C LYS A 65 16.25 -18.20 0.89
N TYR A 66 16.28 -16.98 1.44
CA TYR A 66 17.46 -16.11 1.35
C TYR A 66 18.68 -16.75 2.02
N LYS A 67 18.54 -17.29 3.23
CA LYS A 67 19.61 -18.03 3.92
C LYS A 67 20.13 -19.19 3.07
N GLN A 68 19.24 -20.00 2.50
CA GLN A 68 19.63 -21.13 1.66
C GLN A 68 20.41 -20.70 0.41
N GLU A 69 19.95 -19.67 -0.30
CA GLU A 69 20.64 -19.17 -1.49
C GLU A 69 22.01 -18.59 -1.14
N GLN A 70 22.10 -17.81 -0.06
CA GLN A 70 23.37 -17.24 0.40
C GLN A 70 24.40 -18.31 0.75
N LEU A 71 24.00 -19.39 1.43
CA LEU A 71 24.93 -20.47 1.81
C LEU A 71 25.46 -21.29 0.61
N LYS A 72 24.83 -21.22 -0.56
CA LYS A 72 25.36 -21.84 -1.79
C LYS A 72 26.55 -21.07 -2.37
N HIS A 73 26.68 -19.79 -2.05
CA HIS A 73 27.76 -18.95 -2.57
C HIS A 73 28.96 -19.00 -1.61
N ALA A 74 30.09 -19.52 -2.10
CA ALA A 74 31.33 -19.59 -1.31
C ALA A 74 31.77 -18.23 -0.74
N ASN A 75 31.48 -17.15 -1.45
CA ASN A 75 31.81 -15.76 -1.08
C ASN A 75 30.72 -15.05 -0.27
N SER A 76 29.66 -15.75 0.14
CA SER A 76 28.63 -15.13 0.97
C SER A 76 29.19 -14.77 2.35
N ILE A 77 28.70 -13.66 2.89
CA ILE A 77 28.97 -13.25 4.27
C ILE A 77 28.44 -14.26 5.30
N PHE A 78 27.57 -15.21 4.90
CA PHE A 78 26.92 -16.16 5.81
C PHE A 78 27.74 -17.43 6.07
N THR A 79 28.67 -17.78 5.18
CA THR A 79 29.44 -19.04 5.28
C THR A 79 30.37 -19.10 6.49
N LYS A 80 30.82 -17.94 6.99
CA LYS A 80 31.72 -17.82 8.15
C LYS A 80 31.03 -17.40 9.44
N MET A 81 29.71 -17.20 9.43
CA MET A 81 28.96 -16.78 10.61
C MET A 81 28.58 -17.96 11.49
N LYS A 82 28.62 -17.77 12.81
CA LYS A 82 28.06 -18.73 13.75
C LYS A 82 26.53 -18.79 13.58
N PRO A 83 25.89 -19.97 13.76
CA PRO A 83 24.45 -20.12 13.57
C PRO A 83 23.61 -19.08 14.33
N LYS A 84 23.98 -18.77 15.59
CA LYS A 84 23.29 -17.78 16.43
C LYS A 84 23.37 -16.35 15.88
N ASP A 85 24.52 -15.97 15.30
CA ASP A 85 24.71 -14.65 14.72
C ASP A 85 23.98 -14.52 13.39
N LEU A 86 23.96 -15.60 12.59
CA LEU A 86 23.17 -15.69 11.38
C LEU A 86 21.66 -15.54 11.67
N GLU A 87 21.14 -16.21 12.71
CA GLU A 87 19.73 -16.07 13.10
C GLU A 87 19.37 -14.64 13.53
N ARG A 88 20.24 -13.99 14.30
CA ARG A 88 20.07 -12.58 14.69
C ARG A 88 20.06 -11.67 13.47
N MET A 89 20.98 -11.89 12.53
CA MET A 89 21.04 -11.14 11.28
C MET A 89 19.75 -11.35 10.46
N MET A 90 19.27 -12.59 10.34
CA MET A 90 18.01 -12.88 9.63
C MET A 90 16.80 -12.18 10.26
N ALA A 91 16.78 -12.01 11.59
CA ALA A 91 15.70 -11.30 12.27
C ALA A 91 15.60 -9.82 11.86
N VAL A 92 16.71 -9.17 11.48
CA VAL A 92 16.72 -7.78 10.98
C VAL A 92 15.98 -7.65 9.65
N PHE A 93 16.03 -8.68 8.81
CA PHE A 93 15.41 -8.67 7.48
C PHE A 93 13.94 -9.13 7.48
N ARG A 94 13.48 -9.86 8.51
CA ARG A 94 12.09 -10.33 8.63
C ARG A 94 10.99 -9.26 8.46
N PRO A 95 11.13 -8.00 8.92
CA PRO A 95 10.09 -6.98 8.70
C PRO A 95 10.01 -6.48 7.25
N PHE A 96 10.87 -6.97 6.35
CA PHE A 96 10.90 -6.48 4.98
C PHE A 96 9.67 -6.97 4.20
N LYS A 97 9.02 -6.06 3.48
CA LYS A 97 7.87 -6.37 2.64
C LYS A 97 7.79 -5.50 1.41
N ILE A 98 7.15 -6.03 0.36
CA ILE A 98 6.86 -5.32 -0.88
C ILE A 98 5.36 -5.44 -1.17
N GLU A 99 4.70 -4.30 -1.30
CA GLU A 99 3.28 -4.20 -1.63
C GLU A 99 3.16 -3.79 -3.11
N VAL A 100 2.57 -4.65 -3.96
CA VAL A 100 2.35 -4.39 -5.38
C VAL A 100 0.87 -4.11 -5.61
N ASN A 101 0.56 -2.99 -6.26
CA ASN A 101 -0.80 -2.60 -6.61
C ASN A 101 -0.81 -1.99 -8.02
N GLY A 102 -1.09 -2.84 -9.02
CA GLY A 102 -1.03 -2.47 -10.44
C GLY A 102 0.36 -1.95 -10.84
N ASP A 103 0.43 -0.69 -11.24
CA ASP A 103 1.66 -0.02 -11.72
C ASP A 103 2.47 0.64 -10.60
N LYS A 104 2.16 0.36 -9.32
CA LYS A 104 2.83 0.91 -8.14
C LYS A 104 3.39 -0.19 -7.25
N ALA A 105 4.53 0.09 -6.64
CA ALA A 105 5.10 -0.72 -5.58
C ALA A 105 5.47 0.15 -4.37
N LYS A 106 5.38 -0.45 -3.18
CA LYS A 106 5.94 0.10 -1.94
C LYS A 106 6.82 -0.97 -1.30
N ALA A 107 8.13 -0.73 -1.30
CA ALA A 107 9.11 -1.56 -0.60
C ALA A 107 9.38 -0.96 0.79
N SER A 108 9.28 -1.77 1.83
CA SER A 108 9.55 -1.37 3.21
C SER A 108 10.70 -2.21 3.75
N PHE A 109 11.81 -1.57 4.12
CA PHE A 109 13.05 -2.18 4.61
C PHE A 109 13.39 -1.62 5.99
N SER A 110 12.88 -2.25 7.05
CA SER A 110 12.99 -1.75 8.43
C SER A 110 12.44 -0.32 8.55
N GLN A 111 13.29 0.69 8.67
CA GLN A 111 12.91 2.11 8.77
C GLN A 111 12.80 2.81 7.42
N GLU A 112 13.30 2.20 6.34
CA GLU A 112 13.27 2.80 5.01
C GLU A 112 12.02 2.37 4.23
N VAL A 113 11.39 3.34 3.56
CA VAL A 113 10.26 3.10 2.67
C VAL A 113 10.57 3.71 1.31
N ILE A 114 10.46 2.88 0.28
CA ILE A 114 10.67 3.27 -1.12
C ILE A 114 9.37 3.02 -1.88
N ASN A 115 8.72 4.11 -2.29
CA ASN A 115 7.60 4.07 -3.22
C ASN A 115 8.15 4.12 -4.64
N GLY A 116 7.57 3.35 -5.56
CA GLY A 116 8.05 3.25 -6.92
C GLY A 116 6.93 3.01 -7.94
N ARG A 117 7.23 3.35 -9.19
CA ARG A 117 6.46 2.97 -10.37
C ARG A 117 7.01 1.69 -10.97
N LEU A 118 6.12 0.82 -11.41
CA LEU A 118 6.46 -0.44 -12.05
C LEU A 118 6.26 -0.33 -13.55
N LYS A 119 7.29 -0.73 -14.31
CA LYS A 119 7.22 -0.93 -15.76
C LYS A 119 7.39 -2.41 -16.06
N THR A 120 6.44 -3.03 -16.76
CA THR A 120 6.60 -4.43 -17.18
C THR A 120 7.72 -4.52 -18.22
N LEU A 121 8.73 -5.36 -17.95
CA LEU A 121 9.80 -5.69 -18.89
C LEU A 121 9.42 -6.92 -19.72
N LYS A 122 8.93 -7.96 -19.05
CA LYS A 122 8.52 -9.22 -19.67
C LYS A 122 7.34 -9.81 -18.89
N LYS A 123 6.39 -10.42 -19.60
CA LYS A 123 5.27 -11.17 -19.01
C LYS A 123 5.05 -12.45 -19.80
N ASN A 124 4.90 -13.57 -19.11
CA ASN A 124 4.58 -14.87 -19.71
C ASN A 124 3.54 -15.59 -18.83
N ALA A 125 3.22 -16.83 -19.18
CA ALA A 125 2.24 -17.63 -18.42
C ALA A 125 2.70 -17.96 -17.00
N SER A 126 4.02 -18.04 -16.76
CA SER A 126 4.60 -18.41 -15.46
C SER A 126 4.83 -17.22 -14.53
N GLY A 127 4.86 -15.99 -15.04
CA GLY A 127 5.18 -14.82 -14.24
C GLY A 127 5.41 -13.52 -15.01
N ALA A 128 5.97 -12.54 -14.33
CA ALA A 128 6.33 -11.24 -14.87
C ALA A 128 7.63 -10.71 -14.28
N SER A 129 8.42 -10.00 -15.10
CA SER A 129 9.56 -9.20 -14.67
C SER A 129 9.20 -7.73 -14.81
N LEU A 130 9.33 -6.98 -13.73
CA LEU A 130 8.93 -5.58 -13.58
C LEU A 130 10.13 -4.76 -13.15
N PHE A 131 10.37 -3.64 -13.82
CA PHE A 131 11.36 -2.66 -13.40
C PHE A 131 10.72 -1.64 -12.47
N MET A 132 11.27 -1.47 -11.27
CA MET A 132 10.81 -0.50 -10.29
C MET A 132 11.71 0.74 -10.31
N THR A 133 11.10 1.89 -10.60
CA THR A 133 11.75 3.20 -10.50
C THR A 133 11.18 3.94 -9.28
N PRO A 134 12.00 4.31 -8.29
CA PRO A 134 11.55 5.09 -7.14
C PRO A 134 10.91 6.42 -7.55
N THR A 135 9.87 6.84 -6.83
CA THR A 135 9.19 8.12 -7.05
C THR A 135 9.82 9.28 -6.28
N ASP A 136 10.66 8.98 -5.29
CA ASP A 136 11.40 9.96 -4.51
C ASP A 136 12.70 10.34 -5.26
N GLU A 137 12.88 11.63 -5.57
CA GLU A 137 14.05 12.16 -6.27
C GLU A 137 15.36 11.79 -5.58
N ASN A 138 15.37 11.75 -4.24
CA ASN A 138 16.57 11.40 -3.47
C ASN A 138 16.93 9.91 -3.57
N LYS A 139 16.00 9.07 -4.06
CA LYS A 139 16.16 7.63 -4.21
C LYS A 139 16.14 7.16 -5.66
N LYS A 140 16.17 8.07 -6.66
CA LYS A 140 16.05 7.71 -8.08
C LYS A 140 17.09 6.70 -8.59
N ASN A 141 18.24 6.63 -7.94
CA ASN A 141 19.33 5.69 -8.27
C ASN A 141 19.14 4.30 -7.64
N GLN A 142 18.10 4.10 -6.82
CA GLN A 142 17.78 2.83 -6.16
C GLN A 142 16.75 2.03 -6.97
N THR A 143 17.04 1.81 -8.25
CA THR A 143 16.19 1.00 -9.12
C THR A 143 16.40 -0.49 -8.87
N VAL A 144 15.35 -1.28 -9.05
CA VAL A 144 15.40 -2.74 -8.86
C VAL A 144 14.52 -3.44 -9.89
N THR A 145 14.84 -4.70 -10.18
CA THR A 145 13.96 -5.59 -10.96
C THR A 145 13.21 -6.53 -10.02
N LEU A 146 11.89 -6.58 -10.13
CA LEU A 146 11.02 -7.52 -9.42
C LEU A 146 10.61 -8.62 -10.39
N THR A 147 10.97 -9.86 -10.10
CA THR A 147 10.50 -11.04 -10.85
C THR A 147 9.46 -11.76 -10.01
N ILE A 148 8.23 -11.84 -10.49
CA ILE A 148 7.08 -12.45 -9.80
C ILE A 148 6.69 -13.73 -10.54
N GLU A 149 6.68 -14.86 -9.85
CA GLU A 149 6.31 -16.18 -10.37
C GLU A 149 5.40 -16.89 -9.37
N GLY A 150 4.10 -16.92 -9.66
CA GLY A 150 3.08 -17.39 -8.72
C GLY A 150 3.12 -16.61 -7.41
N ASP A 151 3.36 -17.31 -6.29
CA ASP A 151 3.46 -16.72 -4.95
C ASP A 151 4.89 -16.31 -4.57
N LYS A 152 5.84 -16.38 -5.50
CA LYS A 152 7.24 -16.01 -5.24
C LYS A 152 7.57 -14.69 -5.90
N MET A 153 8.40 -13.89 -5.22
CA MET A 153 8.99 -12.69 -5.77
C MET A 153 10.49 -12.66 -5.49
N ILE A 154 11.26 -12.27 -6.50
CA ILE A 154 12.69 -12.00 -6.39
C ILE A 154 12.89 -10.51 -6.65
N LEU A 155 13.52 -9.81 -5.70
CA LEU A 155 14.02 -8.45 -5.91
C LEU A 155 15.50 -8.55 -6.25
N ASP A 156 15.86 -8.02 -7.42
CA ASP A 156 17.23 -7.98 -7.92
C ASP A 156 17.69 -6.50 -8.05
N PRO A 157 18.66 -6.05 -7.24
CA PRO A 157 19.22 -4.70 -7.35
C PRO A 157 20.28 -4.56 -8.46
N GLY A 158 20.61 -5.62 -9.21
CA GLY A 158 21.50 -5.59 -10.36
C GLY A 158 23.00 -5.39 -10.04
N ARG A 159 23.40 -5.55 -8.77
CA ARG A 159 24.78 -5.35 -8.31
C ARG A 159 25.56 -6.66 -8.26
N LYS A 160 25.07 -7.64 -7.48
CA LYS A 160 25.65 -8.97 -7.30
C LYS A 160 24.55 -10.00 -7.11
N GLU A 161 24.81 -11.26 -7.48
CA GLU A 161 23.87 -12.37 -7.26
C GLU A 161 23.49 -12.53 -5.79
N THR A 162 24.45 -12.30 -4.89
CA THR A 162 24.26 -12.33 -3.43
C THR A 162 23.42 -11.17 -2.89
N ASP A 163 23.07 -10.18 -3.69
CA ASP A 163 22.25 -9.06 -3.23
C ASP A 163 20.76 -9.29 -3.53
N LYS A 164 20.43 -10.36 -4.26
CA LYS A 164 19.04 -10.75 -4.54
C LYS A 164 18.31 -11.10 -3.26
N MET A 165 17.11 -10.55 -3.11
CA MET A 165 16.23 -10.82 -1.99
C MET A 165 15.03 -11.64 -2.45
N PHE A 166 14.58 -12.55 -1.59
CA PHE A 166 13.48 -13.46 -1.89
C PHE A 166 12.28 -13.12 -1.02
N PHE A 167 11.11 -13.15 -1.62
CA PHE A 167 9.86 -12.85 -0.95
C PHE A 167 8.80 -13.89 -1.34
N LYS A 168 7.84 -14.10 -0.43
CA LYS A 168 6.67 -14.93 -0.64
C LYS A 168 5.41 -14.10 -0.47
N ARG A 169 4.42 -14.34 -1.32
CA ARG A 169 3.10 -13.70 -1.22
C ARG A 169 2.41 -14.19 0.05
N VAL A 170 1.78 -13.26 0.75
CA VAL A 170 0.85 -13.54 1.85
C VAL A 170 -0.52 -13.01 1.43
N ASN A 171 -1.50 -13.92 1.44
CA ASN A 171 -2.91 -13.63 1.20
C ASN A 171 -3.62 -13.41 2.53
#